data_AF-A0A0G4AQW9-F1
#
_entry.id   AF-A0A0G4AQW9-F1
#
_cell.length_a   1.000
_cell.length_b   1.000
_cell.length_c   1.000
_cell.angle_alpha   90.00
_cell.angle_beta   90.00
_cell.angle_gamma   90.00
#
_symmetry.space_group_name_H-M   'P 1'
#
loop_
_entity.id
_entity.type
_entity.pdbx_description
1 polymer ?
#
loop_
_entity_poly.entity_id
_entity_poly.type
_entity_poly.pdbx_seq_one_letter_code
_entity_poly.pdbx_strand_id
1 'polypeptide(L)'
;MSKKVVIAGSASLPEKIDYWKRIWEDQGYLVTAYPRQLPVETFFEEYPRVHTEFFKQITEADILFVMNEDKNGIKGYLGAESFAEMGFGVARDLLHKNHLKIVLLQVPDSSVQSYDEIMLWLQLGWISLYAANR
;
A
#
# COMPACT_ATOMS: atom_id res chain seq x y z
N MET A 1 6.44 11.54 -18.47
CA MET A 1 7.19 10.92 -17.36
C MET A 1 6.42 9.70 -16.88
N SER A 2 7.11 8.64 -16.44
CA SER A 2 6.45 7.48 -15.84
C SER A 2 5.78 7.87 -14.51
N LYS A 3 4.59 7.33 -14.24
CA LYS A 3 3.87 7.58 -12.98
C LYS A 3 4.52 6.81 -11.84
N LYS A 4 4.64 7.45 -10.68
CA LYS A 4 5.25 6.89 -9.47
C LYS A 4 4.24 6.04 -8.69
N VAL A 5 4.65 4.84 -8.31
CA VAL A 5 3.86 3.89 -7.51
C VAL A 5 4.60 3.60 -6.21
N VAL A 6 3.88 3.68 -5.09
CA VAL A 6 4.31 3.11 -3.81
C VAL A 6 3.47 1.86 -3.53
N ILE A 7 4.13 0.80 -3.10
CA ILE A 7 3.49 -0.45 -2.69
C ILE A 7 3.48 -0.50 -1.16
N ALA A 8 2.30 -0.49 -0.56
CA ALA A 8 2.07 -0.75 0.86
C ALA A 8 1.64 -2.21 1.06
N GLY A 9 1.98 -2.81 2.20
CA GLY A 9 1.61 -4.20 2.49
C GLY A 9 2.58 -4.90 3.44
N SER A 10 2.36 -6.19 3.68
CA SER A 10 3.19 -6.93 4.64
C SER A 10 4.58 -7.23 4.10
N ALA A 11 5.62 -6.73 4.78
CA ALA A 11 7.03 -7.07 4.51
C ALA A 11 7.35 -8.58 4.65
N SER A 12 6.47 -9.38 5.26
CA SER A 12 6.65 -10.82 5.38
C SER A 12 6.28 -11.62 4.11
N LEU A 13 5.96 -10.95 3.00
CA LEU A 13 5.55 -11.59 1.74
C LEU A 13 6.50 -11.21 0.58
N PRO A 14 7.81 -11.51 0.66
CA PRO A 14 8.80 -11.04 -0.31
C PRO A 14 8.50 -11.46 -1.75
N GLU A 15 8.04 -12.70 -1.97
CA GLU A 15 7.68 -13.19 -3.31
C GLU A 15 6.54 -12.40 -3.94
N LYS A 16 5.55 -11.99 -3.13
CA LYS A 16 4.43 -11.17 -3.60
C LYS A 16 4.86 -9.73 -3.88
N ILE A 17 5.75 -9.18 -3.03
CA ILE A 17 6.32 -7.84 -3.25
C ILE A 17 7.05 -7.82 -4.60
N ASP A 18 7.91 -8.80 -4.86
CA ASP A 18 8.64 -8.90 -6.13
C ASP A 18 7.71 -9.10 -7.32
N TYR A 19 6.68 -9.93 -7.17
CA TYR A 19 5.65 -10.13 -8.20
C TYR A 19 4.96 -8.81 -8.56
N TRP A 20 4.40 -8.10 -7.59
CA TRP A 20 3.66 -6.86 -7.84
C TRP A 20 4.56 -5.74 -8.32
N LYS A 21 5.79 -5.66 -7.81
CA LYS A 21 6.79 -4.72 -8.31
C LYS A 21 7.02 -4.91 -9.81
N ARG A 22 7.24 -6.16 -10.25
CA ARG A 22 7.40 -6.48 -11.69
C ARG A 22 6.16 -6.12 -12.50
N ILE A 23 4.96 -6.49 -12.03
CA ILE A 23 3.70 -6.16 -12.73
C ILE A 23 3.58 -4.65 -12.97
N TRP A 24 3.83 -3.82 -11.96
CA TRP A 24 3.78 -2.36 -12.11
C TRP A 24 4.88 -1.83 -13.04
N GLU A 25 6.11 -2.33 -12.91
CA GLU A 25 7.24 -1.93 -13.76
C GLU A 25 7.02 -2.31 -15.24
N ASP A 26 6.51 -3.52 -15.51
CA ASP A 26 6.19 -4.01 -16.86
C ASP A 26 5.05 -3.20 -17.52
N GLN A 27 4.16 -2.62 -16.72
CA GLN A 27 3.12 -1.69 -17.17
C GLN A 27 3.64 -0.26 -17.40
N GLY A 28 4.94 -0.02 -17.24
CA GLY A 28 5.60 1.26 -17.50
C GLY A 28 5.53 2.26 -16.34
N TYR A 29 5.17 1.81 -15.13
CA TYR A 29 5.21 2.61 -13.91
C TYR A 29 6.57 2.54 -13.23
N LEU A 30 6.88 3.54 -12.40
CA LEU A 30 8.08 3.59 -11.58
C LEU A 30 7.72 3.26 -10.13
N VAL A 31 8.13 2.09 -9.65
CA VAL A 31 7.94 1.71 -8.23
C VAL A 31 9.03 2.39 -7.39
N THR A 32 8.66 3.35 -6.54
CA THR A 32 9.63 4.14 -5.75
C THR A 32 9.80 3.66 -4.32
N ALA A 33 8.78 3.01 -3.74
CA ALA A 33 8.85 2.39 -2.42
C ALA A 33 8.00 1.13 -2.34
N TYR A 34 8.42 0.21 -1.48
CA TYR A 34 7.77 -1.07 -1.21
C TYR A 34 8.17 -1.59 0.18
N PRO A 35 7.42 -2.52 0.79
CA PRO A 35 7.71 -2.99 2.14
C PRO A 35 9.04 -3.76 2.17
N ARG A 36 9.80 -3.60 3.24
CA ARG A 36 11.10 -4.30 3.40
C ARG A 36 11.23 -4.85 4.80
N GLN A 37 11.77 -6.06 4.91
CA GLN A 37 12.18 -6.58 6.21
C GLN A 37 13.43 -5.84 6.66
N LEU A 38 13.42 -5.37 7.90
CA LEU A 38 14.58 -4.77 8.53
C LEU A 38 15.32 -5.85 9.33
N PRO A 39 16.67 -5.81 9.36
CA PRO A 39 17.44 -6.68 10.24
C PRO A 39 17.04 -6.45 11.69
N VAL A 40 16.99 -7.52 12.49
CA VAL A 40 16.59 -7.43 13.91
C VAL A 40 17.62 -6.60 14.70
N GLU A 41 18.88 -6.71 14.32
CA GLU A 41 20.03 -6.09 14.97
C GLU A 41 20.00 -4.56 14.84
N THR A 42 19.51 -4.04 13.71
CA THR A 42 19.47 -2.60 13.40
C THR A 42 18.05 -2.03 13.38
N PHE A 43 17.04 -2.83 13.79
CA PHE A 43 15.63 -2.48 13.65
C PHE A 43 15.30 -1.10 14.23
N PHE A 44 15.65 -0.84 15.49
CA PHE A 44 15.32 0.42 16.16
C PHE A 44 16.02 1.64 15.55
N GLU A 45 17.20 1.45 14.95
CA GLU A 45 17.98 2.52 14.31
C GLU A 45 17.46 2.81 12.90
N GLU A 46 17.13 1.78 12.14
CA GLU A 46 16.68 1.90 10.77
C GLU A 46 15.21 2.24 10.63
N TYR A 47 14.36 1.75 11.54
CA TYR A 47 12.91 1.88 11.45
C TYR A 47 12.44 3.33 11.26
N PRO A 48 12.89 4.33 12.07
CA PRO A 48 12.44 5.71 11.91
C PRO A 48 12.80 6.28 10.55
N ARG A 49 14.02 6.02 10.07
CA ARG A 49 14.50 6.50 8.77
C ARG A 49 13.72 5.85 7.62
N VAL A 50 13.55 4.53 7.66
CA VAL A 50 12.85 3.78 6.61
C VAL A 50 11.38 4.18 6.54
N HIS A 51 10.69 4.30 7.68
CA HIS A 51 9.29 4.72 7.71
C HIS A 51 9.12 6.18 7.27
N THR A 52 10.00 7.08 7.72
CA THR A 52 9.98 8.49 7.27
C THR A 52 10.12 8.58 5.76
N GLU A 53 11.08 7.85 5.19
CA GLU A 53 11.27 7.84 3.74
C GLU A 53 10.07 7.22 3.02
N PHE A 54 9.49 6.14 3.56
CA PHE A 54 8.30 5.52 2.97
C PHE A 54 7.11 6.49 2.90
N PHE A 55 6.79 7.19 3.99
CA PHE A 55 5.74 8.21 3.99
C PHE A 55 6.05 9.38 3.05
N LYS A 56 7.31 9.81 2.97
CA LYS A 56 7.73 10.80 1.97
C LYS A 56 7.51 10.30 0.55
N GLN A 57 7.77 9.04 0.25
CA GLN A 57 7.48 8.47 -1.06
C GLN A 57 5.98 8.47 -1.36
N ILE A 58 5.11 8.22 -0.36
CA ILE A 58 3.65 8.38 -0.53
C ILE A 58 3.29 9.84 -0.87
N THR A 59 3.97 10.85 -0.30
CA THR A 59 3.66 12.25 -0.61
C THR A 59 4.03 12.68 -2.03
N GLU A 60 4.91 11.93 -2.69
CA GLU A 60 5.36 12.18 -4.05
C GLU A 60 4.73 11.23 -5.09
N ALA A 61 3.94 10.26 -4.65
CA ALA A 61 3.38 9.22 -5.51
C ALA A 61 2.14 9.67 -6.30
N ASP A 62 1.97 9.10 -7.48
CA ASP A 62 0.73 9.16 -8.25
C ASP A 62 -0.25 8.06 -7.81
N ILE A 63 0.29 6.92 -7.35
CA ILE A 63 -0.48 5.74 -6.95
C ILE A 63 0.08 5.18 -5.64
N LEU A 64 -0.82 4.93 -4.68
CA LEU A 64 -0.57 4.09 -3.52
C LEU A 64 -1.29 2.75 -3.74
N PHE A 65 -0.52 1.70 -4.03
CA PHE A 65 -1.05 0.35 -4.20
C PHE A 65 -0.92 -0.42 -2.87
N VAL A 66 -2.05 -0.84 -2.32
CA VAL A 66 -2.13 -1.61 -1.09
C VAL A 66 -2.26 -3.09 -1.43
N MET A 67 -1.14 -3.79 -1.33
CA MET A 67 -0.97 -5.22 -1.64
C MET A 67 -1.51 -6.06 -0.47
N ASN A 68 -2.83 -6.03 -0.25
CA ASN A 68 -3.50 -6.87 0.72
C ASN A 68 -3.67 -8.30 0.17
N GLU A 69 -2.55 -9.00 0.04
CA GLU A 69 -2.52 -10.42 -0.30
C GLU A 69 -3.08 -11.28 0.84
N ASP A 70 -3.45 -12.52 0.52
CA ASP A 70 -3.89 -13.47 1.52
C ASP A 70 -2.71 -13.87 2.42
N LYS A 71 -2.94 -13.93 3.73
CA LYS A 71 -1.89 -14.26 4.70
C LYS A 71 -2.49 -14.93 5.94
N ASN A 72 -1.84 -15.99 6.42
CA ASN A 72 -2.24 -16.72 7.62
C ASN A 72 -3.71 -17.19 7.60
N GLY A 73 -4.21 -17.59 6.41
CA GLY A 73 -5.60 -18.00 6.23
C GLY A 73 -6.63 -16.86 6.18
N ILE A 74 -6.19 -15.61 6.28
CA ILE A 74 -7.05 -14.42 6.17
C ILE A 74 -6.96 -13.92 4.73
N LYS A 75 -8.12 -13.89 4.06
CA LYS A 75 -8.24 -13.33 2.72
C LYS A 75 -8.07 -11.81 2.77
N GLY A 76 -7.31 -11.26 1.84
CA GLY A 76 -7.14 -9.81 1.74
C GLY A 76 -6.54 -9.19 3.00
N TYR A 77 -5.57 -9.86 3.63
CA TYR A 77 -5.01 -9.46 4.93
C TYR A 77 -4.43 -8.05 4.87
N LEU A 78 -4.79 -7.23 5.86
CA LEU A 78 -4.23 -5.89 6.05
C LEU A 78 -3.77 -5.71 7.49
N GLY A 79 -2.47 -5.54 7.70
CA GLY A 79 -1.88 -5.28 9.00
C GLY A 79 -2.07 -3.82 9.45
N ALA A 80 -1.85 -3.56 10.74
CA ALA A 80 -2.02 -2.23 11.33
C ALA A 80 -1.15 -1.16 10.64
N GLU A 81 0.10 -1.49 10.31
CA GLU A 81 1.00 -0.55 9.64
C GLU A 81 0.56 -0.27 8.20
N SER A 82 0.25 -1.29 7.39
CA SER A 82 -0.29 -1.09 6.04
C SER A 82 -1.63 -0.34 6.02
N PHE A 83 -2.47 -0.51 7.04
CA PHE A 83 -3.68 0.30 7.19
C PHE A 83 -3.35 1.77 7.53
N ALA A 84 -2.37 2.03 8.38
CA ALA A 84 -1.90 3.38 8.70
C ALA A 84 -1.30 4.09 7.47
N GLU A 85 -0.55 3.37 6.63
CA GLU A 85 -0.02 3.87 5.36
C GLU A 85 -1.15 4.26 4.39
N MET A 86 -2.16 3.40 4.26
CA MET A 86 -3.35 3.68 3.46
C MET A 86 -4.13 4.88 4.01
N GLY A 87 -4.34 4.95 5.32
CA GLY A 87 -5.01 6.06 6.00
C GLY A 87 -4.28 7.40 5.81
N PHE A 88 -2.95 7.39 5.86
CA PHE A 88 -2.15 8.57 5.52
C PHE A 88 -2.36 9.01 4.06
N GLY A 89 -2.39 8.04 3.13
CA GLY A 89 -2.72 8.30 1.73
C GLY A 89 -4.07 8.98 1.57
N VAL A 90 -5.12 8.45 2.22
CA VAL A 90 -6.48 9.00 2.20
C VAL A 90 -6.49 10.42 2.77
N ALA A 91 -5.93 10.61 3.96
CA ALA A 91 -5.89 11.93 4.61
C ALA A 91 -5.18 12.97 3.75
N ARG A 92 -4.04 12.61 3.15
CA ARG A 92 -3.29 13.48 2.24
C ARG A 92 -4.14 13.87 1.02
N ASP A 93 -4.79 12.92 0.37
CA ASP A 93 -5.58 13.19 -0.84
C ASP A 93 -6.76 14.12 -0.53
N LEU A 94 -7.47 13.86 0.58
CA LEU A 94 -8.58 14.69 1.06
C LEU A 94 -8.14 16.14 1.37
N LEU A 95 -6.99 16.32 2.00
CA LEU A 95 -6.51 17.65 2.43
C LEU A 95 -5.93 18.48 1.28
N HIS A 96 -5.21 17.83 0.37
CA HIS A 96 -4.42 18.55 -0.64
C HIS A 96 -4.99 18.44 -2.06
N LYS A 97 -6.06 17.67 -2.27
CA LYS A 97 -6.63 17.35 -3.60
C LYS A 97 -5.56 16.83 -4.58
N ASN A 98 -4.53 16.20 -4.02
CA ASN A 98 -3.30 15.82 -4.71
C ASN A 98 -3.46 14.47 -5.43
N HIS A 99 -4.52 14.31 -6.22
CA HIS A 99 -4.78 13.23 -7.19
C HIS A 99 -4.17 11.84 -6.90
N LEU A 100 -4.03 11.43 -5.63
CA LEU A 100 -3.35 10.20 -5.26
C LEU A 100 -4.34 9.09 -5.50
N LYS A 101 -4.03 8.22 -6.45
CA LYS A 101 -4.89 7.06 -6.65
C LYS A 101 -4.54 6.00 -5.62
N ILE A 102 -5.45 5.75 -4.68
CA ILE A 102 -5.30 4.69 -3.70
C ILE A 102 -6.01 3.44 -4.23
N VAL A 103 -5.25 2.36 -4.38
CA VAL A 103 -5.71 1.13 -5.03
C VAL A 103 -5.47 -0.04 -4.09
N LEU A 104 -6.55 -0.66 -3.63
CA LEU A 104 -6.52 -1.88 -2.82
C LEU A 104 -6.58 -3.10 -3.74
N LEU A 105 -5.73 -4.10 -3.50
CA LEU A 105 -5.69 -5.30 -4.35
C LEU A 105 -7.04 -6.03 -4.39
N GLN A 106 -7.64 -6.28 -3.23
CA GLN A 106 -8.89 -7.04 -3.13
C GLN A 106 -9.72 -6.62 -1.91
N VAL A 107 -10.99 -7.02 -1.89
CA VAL A 107 -11.84 -6.84 -0.70
C VAL A 107 -11.28 -7.73 0.44
N PRO A 108 -10.99 -7.15 1.62
CA PRO A 108 -10.53 -7.92 2.77
C PRO A 108 -11.64 -8.80 3.34
N ASP A 109 -11.27 -9.87 4.04
CA ASP A 109 -12.21 -10.61 4.87
C ASP A 109 -12.82 -9.73 5.97
N SER A 110 -14.07 -9.97 6.35
CA SER A 110 -14.76 -9.20 7.41
C SER A 110 -14.10 -9.31 8.79
N SER A 111 -13.22 -10.29 8.99
CA SER A 111 -12.42 -10.43 10.21
C SER A 111 -11.22 -9.47 10.28
N VAL A 112 -10.83 -8.82 9.19
CA VAL A 112 -9.79 -7.78 9.20
C VAL A 112 -10.30 -6.58 10.02
N GLN A 113 -9.54 -6.15 11.01
CA GLN A 113 -9.97 -5.11 11.97
C GLN A 113 -10.44 -3.81 11.30
N SER A 114 -9.83 -3.44 10.17
CA SER A 114 -10.17 -2.24 9.40
C SER A 114 -11.23 -2.46 8.32
N TYR A 115 -11.90 -3.61 8.28
CA TYR A 115 -12.86 -3.97 7.23
C TYR A 115 -13.93 -2.90 7.02
N ASP A 116 -14.66 -2.51 8.07
CA ASP A 116 -15.77 -1.56 7.94
C ASP A 116 -15.34 -0.21 7.37
N GLU A 117 -14.17 0.29 7.81
CA GLU A 117 -13.61 1.55 7.33
C GLU A 117 -13.17 1.44 5.85
N ILE A 118 -12.57 0.31 5.46
CA ILE A 118 -12.21 0.03 4.07
C ILE A 118 -13.45 0.00 3.17
N MET A 119 -14.52 -0.66 3.62
CA MET A 119 -15.77 -0.73 2.88
C MET A 119 -16.40 0.65 2.75
N LEU A 120 -16.37 1.47 3.80
CA LEU A 120 -16.82 2.86 3.75
C LEU A 120 -16.01 3.68 2.73
N TRP A 121 -14.67 3.58 2.73
CA TRP A 121 -13.82 4.31 1.79
C TRP A 121 -14.03 3.87 0.34
N LEU A 122 -14.32 2.58 0.09
CA LEU A 122 -14.74 2.09 -1.22
C LEU A 122 -16.07 2.69 -1.66
N GLN A 123 -17.07 2.75 -0.76
CA GLN A 123 -18.38 3.35 -1.05
C GLN A 123 -18.30 4.86 -1.34
N LEU A 124 -17.43 5.57 -0.62
CA LEU A 124 -17.18 6.99 -0.83
C LEU A 124 -16.30 7.27 -2.05
N GLY A 125 -15.70 6.24 -2.66
CA GLY A 125 -14.80 6.37 -3.82
C GLY A 125 -13.44 6.95 -3.49
N TRP A 126 -13.03 6.96 -2.21
CA TRP A 126 -11.72 7.45 -1.77
C TRP A 126 -10.60 6.46 -2.08
N ILE A 127 -10.94 5.18 -2.12
CA ILE A 127 -10.08 4.11 -2.58
C ILE A 127 -10.80 3.29 -3.66
N SER A 128 -10.04 2.53 -4.45
CA SER A 128 -10.58 1.68 -5.52
C SER A 128 -9.98 0.29 -5.48
N LEU A 129 -10.69 -0.72 -6.00
CA LEU A 129 -10.13 -2.06 -6.17
C LEU A 129 -9.22 -2.12 -7.40
N TYR A 130 -8.17 -2.92 -7.31
CA TYR A 130 -7.32 -3.25 -8.45
C TYR A 130 -8.13 -4.03 -9.48
N ALA A 131 -8.19 -3.52 -10.71
CA ALA A 131 -8.80 -4.21 -11.84
C ALA A 131 -7.68 -4.73 -12.73
N ALA A 132 -7.50 -6.06 -12.78
CA ALA A 132 -6.40 -6.73 -13.47
C ALA A 132 -6.38 -6.55 -15.01
N ASN A 133 -7.37 -5.87 -15.59
CA ASN A 133 -7.54 -5.70 -17.05
C ASN A 133 -7.64 -4.20 -17.44
N ARG A 134 -6.60 -3.41 -17.19
CA ARG A 134 -6.42 -2.10 -17.84
C ARG A 134 -5.15 -2.10 -18.67
#